data_AF-A0A7C7PA90-F1
#
_entry.id   AF-A0A7C7PA90-F1
#
_cell.length_a   1.000
_cell.length_b   1.000
_cell.length_c   1.000
_cell.angle_alpha   90.00
_cell.angle_beta   90.00
_cell.angle_gamma   90.00
#
_symmetry.space_group_name_H-M   'P 1'
#
loop_
_entity.id
_entity.type
_entity.pdbx_description
1 polymer ?
#
loop_
_entity_poly.entity_id
_entity_poly.type
_entity_poly.pdbx_seq_one_letter_code
_entity_poly.pdbx_strand_id
1 'polypeptide(L)' 'VLADEITANVDSKTAQSLLELMVALNKNNNTTFLFSTHDPSVIKFAKKIIILKDGIINSEKASSEEIERFTHK' A
#
# COMPACT_ATOMS: atom_id res chain seq x y z
N VAL A 1 9.00 4.55 8.16
CA VAL A 1 9.75 4.25 6.92
C VAL A 1 8.95 4.78 5.75
N LEU A 2 9.58 5.58 4.89
CA LEU A 2 8.99 6.13 3.67
C LEU A 2 9.60 5.40 2.49
N ALA A 3 8.78 4.95 1.54
CA ALA A 3 9.30 4.19 0.42
C ALA A 3 8.52 4.50 -0.88
N ASP A 4 9.23 4.85 -1.94
CA ASP A 4 8.64 5.25 -3.22
C ASP A 4 8.61 4.05 -4.16
N GLU A 5 7.43 3.67 -4.66
CA GLU A 5 7.21 2.59 -5.63
C GLU A 5 8.03 1.28 -5.39
N ILE A 6 8.02 0.79 -4.14
CA ILE A 6 8.88 -0.32 -3.69
C ILE A 6 8.74 -1.65 -4.45
N THR A 7 7.61 -1.86 -5.13
CA THR A 7 7.33 -3.11 -5.86
C THR A 7 7.66 -3.02 -7.35
N ALA A 8 8.00 -1.84 -7.89
CA ALA A 8 8.15 -1.64 -9.33
C ALA A 8 9.32 -2.42 -9.94
N ASN A 9 10.35 -2.74 -9.15
CA ASN A 9 11.58 -3.40 -9.63
C ASN A 9 11.76 -4.83 -9.12
N VAL A 10 10.70 -5.47 -8.62
CA VAL A 10 10.75 -6.85 -8.12
C VAL A 10 9.65 -7.70 -8.74
N ASP A 11 9.88 -9.00 -8.86
CA ASP A 11 8.85 -9.91 -9.36
C ASP A 11 7.69 -10.04 -8.34
N SER A 12 6.54 -10.50 -8.83
CA SER A 12 5.31 -10.56 -8.03
C SER A 12 5.41 -11.43 -6.77
N LYS A 13 6.23 -12.50 -6.76
CA LYS A 13 6.40 -13.35 -5.56
C LYS A 13 7.28 -12.67 -4.52
N THR A 14 8.34 -12.00 -4.98
CA THR A 14 9.23 -11.23 -4.12
C THR A 14 8.50 -10.02 -3.53
N ALA A 15 7.71 -9.30 -4.35
CA ALA A 15 6.86 -8.20 -3.90
C ALA A 15 5.90 -8.63 -2.79
N GLN A 16 5.21 -9.76 -2.97
CA GLN A 16 4.30 -10.32 -1.98
C GLN A 16 5.00 -10.60 -0.64
N SER A 17 6.13 -11.32 -0.68
CA SER A 17 6.91 -11.66 0.51
C SER A 17 7.41 -10.41 1.25
N LEU A 18 7.81 -9.38 0.48
CA LEU A 18 8.25 -8.10 1.03
C LEU A 18 7.12 -7.38 1.76
N LEU A 19 5.92 -7.31 1.16
CA LEU A 19 4.76 -6.67 1.77
C LEU A 19 4.31 -7.39 3.05
N GLU A 20 4.35 -8.73 3.06
CA GLU A 20 4.06 -9.53 4.25
C GLU A 20 5.05 -9.23 5.39
N LEU A 21 6.34 -9.12 5.07
CA LEU A 21 7.37 -8.73 6.03
C LEU A 21 7.11 -7.32 6.58
N MET A 22 6.76 -6.36 5.73
CA MET A 22 6.44 -5.00 6.16
C MET A 22 5.22 -4.97 7.11
N VAL A 23 4.19 -5.76 6.83
CA VAL A 23 3.02 -5.92 7.72
C VAL A 23 3.44 -6.53 9.06
N ALA A 24 4.32 -7.53 9.06
CA ALA A 24 4.83 -8.14 10.29
C ALA A 24 5.63 -7.12 11.12
N LEU A 25 6.54 -6.37 10.49
CA LEU A 25 7.32 -5.31 11.16
C LEU A 25 6.42 -4.18 11.69
N ASN A 26 5.38 -3.79 10.95
CA ASN A 26 4.41 -2.82 11.42
C ASN A 26 3.73 -3.26 12.73
N LYS A 27 3.35 -4.55 12.82
CA LYS A 27 2.69 -5.12 13.99
C LYS A 27 3.64 -5.36 15.17
N ASN A 28 4.84 -5.88 14.90
CA ASN A 28 5.76 -6.33 15.94
C ASN A 28 6.64 -5.19 16.50
N ASN A 29 6.93 -4.18 15.69
CA ASN A 29 7.88 -3.12 16.02
C ASN A 29 7.22 -1.74 16.09
N ASN A 30 5.88 -1.66 16.05
CA ASN A 30 5.10 -0.41 15.96
C ASN A 30 5.62 0.57 14.90
N THR A 31 6.24 0.04 13.84
CA THR A 31 6.87 0.86 12.80
C THR A 31 5.83 1.29 11.79
N THR A 32 5.68 2.60 11.55
CA THR A 32 4.76 3.10 10.51
C THR A 32 5.43 3.06 9.15
N PHE A 33 4.75 2.48 8.17
CA PHE A 33 5.16 2.46 6.76
C PHE A 33 4.23 3.35 5.95
N LEU A 34 4.81 4.22 5.13
CA LEU A 34 4.11 5.01 4.13
C LEU A 34 4.80 4.76 2.80
N PHE A 35 4.03 4.37 1.79
CA PHE A 35 4.53 4.13 0.46
C PHE A 35 3.56 4.64 -0.60
N SER A 36 4.13 5.11 -1.71
CA SER A 36 3.42 5.43 -2.95
C SER A 36 3.35 4.16 -3.81
N THR A 37 2.21 3.94 -4.44
CA THR A 37 2.05 2.84 -5.38
C THR A 37 0.85 3.10 -6.28
N HIS A 38 0.94 2.62 -7.51
CA HIS A 38 -0.18 2.52 -8.44
C HIS A 38 -0.71 1.08 -8.56
N ASP A 39 -0.14 0.12 -7.82
CA ASP A 39 -0.45 -1.30 -7.91
C ASP A 39 -1.58 -1.70 -6.92
N PRO A 40 -2.75 -2.17 -7.40
CA PRO A 40 -3.84 -2.64 -6.56
C PRO A 40 -3.48 -3.80 -5.64
N SER A 41 -2.49 -4.62 -5.99
CA SER A 41 -2.03 -5.72 -5.15
C SER A 41 -1.42 -5.22 -3.85
N VAL A 42 -0.65 -4.13 -3.91
CA VAL A 42 -0.03 -3.46 -2.76
C VAL A 42 -1.09 -2.77 -1.89
N ILE A 43 -2.08 -2.15 -2.53
CA ILE A 43 -3.18 -1.45 -1.84
C ILE A 43 -3.90 -2.37 -0.84
N LYS A 44 -4.04 -3.67 -1.16
CA LYS A 44 -4.67 -4.66 -0.27
C LYS A 44 -3.95 -4.87 1.07
N PHE A 45 -2.66 -4.57 1.15
CA PHE A 45 -1.87 -4.69 2.39
C PHE A 45 -1.91 -3.42 3.25
N ALA A 46 -2.33 -2.29 2.68
CA ALA A 46 -2.42 -1.05 3.41
C ALA A 46 -3.59 -1.07 4.42
N LYS A 47 -3.45 -0.35 5.54
CA LYS A 47 -4.55 -0.13 6.50
C LYS A 47 -5.39 1.11 6.16
N LYS A 48 -4.74 2.11 5.57
CA LYS A 48 -5.31 3.39 5.16
C LYS A 48 -4.79 3.71 3.76
N ILE A 49 -5.65 4.27 2.92
CA ILE A 49 -5.34 4.70 1.57
C ILE A 49 -5.62 6.19 1.46
N ILE A 50 -4.63 6.91 0.95
CA ILE A 50 -4.73 8.34 0.66
C ILE A 50 -4.59 8.49 -0.85
N ILE A 51 -5.63 8.99 -1.51
CA ILE A 51 -5.61 9.25 -2.94
C ILE A 51 -5.18 10.71 -3.14
N LEU A 52 -4.06 10.87 -3.82
CA LEU A 52 -3.55 12.15 -4.27
C LEU A 52 -3.97 12.39 -5.72
N LYS A 53 -4.47 13.58 -6.03
CA LYS A 53 -4.80 14.03 -7.38
C LYS A 53 -4.32 15.46 -7.56
N ASP A 54 -3.51 15.70 -8.59
CA ASP A 54 -2.97 17.03 -8.92
C ASP A 54 -2.28 17.73 -7.73
N GLY A 55 -1.56 16.96 -6.90
CA GLY A 55 -0.85 17.46 -5.72
C GLY A 55 -1.75 17.70 -4.49
N ILE A 56 -3.04 17.40 -4.57
CA ILE A 56 -4.02 17.60 -3.51
C ILE A 56 -4.53 16.25 -2.99
N ILE A 57 -4.76 16.14 -1.69
CA ILE A 57 -5.45 14.97 -1.11
C ILE A 57 -6.91 15.03 -1.55
N ASN A 58 -7.28 14.10 -2.42
CA ASN A 58 -8.64 13.98 -2.94
C ASN A 58 -9.53 13.13 -2.03
N SER A 59 -8.98 12.07 -1.42
CA SER A 59 -9.72 11.24 -0.47
C SER A 59 -8.79 10.46 0.46
N GLU A 60 -9.30 10.14 1.64
CA GLU A 60 -8.64 9.32 2.65
C GLU A 60 -9.64 8.32 3.21
N LYS A 61 -9.34 7.02 3.12
CA LYS A 61 -10.22 5.96 3.63
C LYS A 61 -9.46 4.81 4.27
N ALA A 62 -10.15 4.04 5.11
CA ALA A 62 -9.66 2.74 5.54
C ALA A 62 -9.62 1.79 4.33
N SER A 63 -8.59 0.95 4.25
CA SER A 63 -8.39 0.05 3.11
C SER A 63 -9.58 -0.88 2.84
N SER A 64 -10.25 -1.31 3.90
CA SER A 64 -11.47 -2.11 3.84
C SER A 64 -12.62 -1.48 3.03
N GLU A 65 -12.66 -0.15 2.89
CA GLU A 65 -13.72 0.58 2.18
C GLU A 65 -13.38 0.92 0.72
N GLU A 66 -12.14 0.64 0.30
CA GLU A 66 -11.57 1.09 -0.97
C GLU A 66 -11.17 -0.08 -1.88
N ILE A 67 -10.81 -1.24 -1.32
CA ILE A 67 -10.39 -2.43 -2.09
C ILE A 67 -11.44 -2.80 -3.15
N GLU A 68 -12.74 -2.72 -2.83
CA GLU A 68 -13.84 -3.01 -3.77
C GLU A 68 -13.83 -2.14 -5.03
N ARG A 69 -13.38 -0.87 -4.94
CA ARG A 69 -13.28 0.04 -6.08
C ARG A 69 -12.13 -0.30 -7.03
N PHE A 70 -11.08 -0.94 -6.53
CA PHE A 70 -9.86 -1.24 -7.30
C PHE A 70 -9.77 -2.69 -7.78
N THR A 71 -10.61 -3.61 -7.27
CA THR A 71 -10.65 -5.01 -7.70
C THR A 71 -11.64 -5.32 -8.82
N HIS A 72 -12.51 -4.38 -9.19
CA HIS A 72 -13.54 -4.55 -10.24
C HIS A 72 -13.27 -3.74 -11.51
N LYS A 73 -12.07 -3.87 -12.08
CA LYS A 73 -11.79 -3.47 -13.47
C LYS A 73 -11.31 -4.68 -14.27
#